data_AF-W9N7R0-F1
#
_entry.id   AF-W9N7R0-F1
#
_cell.length_a   1.000
_cell.length_b   1.000
_cell.length_c   1.000
_cell.angle_alpha   90.00
_cell.angle_beta   90.00
_cell.angle_gamma   90.00
#
_symmetry.space_group_name_H-M   'P 1'
#
loop_
_entity.id
_entity.type
_entity.pdbx_description
1 polymer ?
#
loop_
_entity_poly.entity_id
_entity_poly.type
_entity_poly.pdbx_seq_one_letter_code
_entity_poly.pdbx_strand_id
1 'polypeptide(L)'
;MISLWSLPVAWTGALSQVDQLIQGNDLLSFIGRTEVLRHVMSAVAGLLPTTALTVLLILLPLFLEYLADFKGVKAYSLRQEFVQTFYFAFLFIQVFLVVSIASFFTASIKELATNVRGVQQASVVVNILAQNLPKASNYFFSYMVLQSFSTSAATLLQVGSLISHYIVAPMFDVSPRDKWFRKMKPHSVKWGSVFPVYTNFACIALIYCIISPLISVFAILTFGLIWLAQRYAILNFYGSDHDTGGVLYPRALNQTFTGLYVMELCLIGLFFMAKDEKANAVCSAHAIIMAIALVATVLFQAFLNWRFAPLFRFLPVDLGNDEMTMTGQKKQVKDDLQLPQMRLEGVPKIDEKKEVSEHTRTDTTNRLSTEFPTMLKEVPKYQREILVDEAFKHYALTVRQPIIWIPRDGLHVSEDEIDQCKQISDSIDMSNDGAYLDDHGRVVCHGKPPDFSEFAYVKL
;
A
#
# COMPACT_ATOMS: atom_id res chain seq x y z
N MET A 1 -6.85 -19.49 -7.32
CA MET A 1 -5.76 -18.65 -6.76
C MET A 1 -5.55 -18.89 -5.28
N ILE A 2 -6.52 -18.61 -4.39
CA ILE A 2 -6.34 -18.81 -2.94
C ILE A 2 -6.01 -20.28 -2.59
N SER A 3 -6.70 -21.24 -3.21
CA SER A 3 -6.42 -22.68 -3.06
C SER A 3 -5.16 -23.17 -3.80
N LEU A 4 -4.63 -22.39 -4.74
CA LEU A 4 -3.34 -22.71 -5.38
C LEU A 4 -2.19 -22.18 -4.53
N TRP A 5 -2.39 -21.04 -3.87
CA TRP A 5 -1.40 -20.47 -2.94
C TRP A 5 -1.36 -21.20 -1.59
N SER A 6 -2.40 -21.96 -1.25
CA SER A 6 -2.33 -22.88 -0.11
C SER A 6 -1.31 -24.00 -0.31
N LEU A 7 -0.92 -24.34 -1.54
CA LEU A 7 0.13 -25.34 -1.80
C LEU A 7 1.51 -24.85 -1.33
N PRO A 8 2.00 -23.65 -1.73
CA PRO A 8 3.21 -23.07 -1.17
C PRO A 8 3.16 -22.90 0.36
N VAL A 9 2.02 -22.45 0.91
CA VAL A 9 1.85 -22.31 2.37
C VAL A 9 1.93 -23.69 3.06
N ALA A 10 1.23 -24.69 2.54
CA ALA A 10 1.29 -26.05 3.06
C ALA A 10 2.69 -26.66 2.91
N TRP A 11 3.41 -26.34 1.83
CA TRP A 11 4.80 -26.74 1.63
C TRP A 11 5.71 -26.10 2.68
N THR A 12 5.55 -24.81 2.99
CA THR A 12 6.30 -24.18 4.10
C THR A 12 5.99 -24.82 5.45
N GLY A 13 4.73 -25.22 5.69
CA GLY A 13 4.35 -25.98 6.89
C GLY A 13 4.91 -27.41 6.92
N ALA A 14 4.99 -28.08 5.77
CA ALA A 14 5.64 -29.39 5.67
C ALA A 14 7.16 -29.29 5.92
N LEU A 15 7.80 -28.20 5.48
CA LEU A 15 9.20 -27.92 5.80
C LEU A 15 9.44 -27.68 7.30
N SER A 16 8.43 -27.30 8.08
CA SER A 16 8.59 -27.22 9.54
C SER A 16 8.67 -28.58 10.23
N GLN A 17 8.39 -29.66 9.49
CA GLN A 17 8.47 -31.05 9.97
C GLN A 17 9.69 -31.79 9.39
N VAL A 18 10.73 -31.06 8.96
CA VAL A 18 11.95 -31.63 8.38
C VAL A 18 12.60 -32.68 9.29
N ASP A 19 12.53 -32.52 10.62
CA ASP A 19 13.03 -33.54 11.56
C ASP A 19 12.29 -34.89 11.44
N GLN A 20 10.99 -34.88 11.13
CA GLN A 20 10.20 -36.10 10.90
C GLN A 20 10.48 -36.71 9.52
N LEU A 21 10.77 -35.87 8.51
CA LEU A 21 11.14 -36.31 7.17
C LEU A 21 12.55 -36.91 7.11
N ILE A 22 13.48 -36.46 7.96
CA ILE A 22 14.85 -37.00 8.08
C ILE A 22 14.85 -38.37 8.76
N GLN A 23 13.99 -38.56 9.77
CA GLN A 23 13.87 -39.86 10.45
C GLN A 23 13.20 -40.94 9.59
N GLY A 24 12.39 -40.54 8.60
CA GLY A 24 11.63 -41.46 7.75
C GLY A 24 12.31 -41.89 6.45
N ASN A 25 13.46 -41.32 6.07
CA ASN A 25 14.06 -41.53 4.74
C ASN A 25 15.57 -41.85 4.83
N ASP A 26 15.96 -43.06 4.42
CA ASP A 26 17.36 -43.54 4.45
C ASP A 26 18.33 -42.67 3.62
N LEU A 27 17.83 -41.96 2.60
CA LEU A 27 18.61 -41.05 1.75
C LEU A 27 19.12 -39.77 2.48
N LEU A 28 18.45 -39.36 3.56
CA LEU A 28 18.83 -38.17 4.36
C LEU A 28 19.69 -38.53 5.59
N SER A 29 19.91 -39.82 5.87
CA SER A 29 20.75 -40.30 6.97
C SER A 29 22.21 -39.84 6.89
N PHE A 30 22.69 -39.47 5.70
CA PHE A 30 24.03 -38.89 5.48
C PHE A 30 24.21 -37.53 6.17
N ILE A 31 23.13 -36.75 6.33
CA ILE A 31 23.15 -35.43 7.00
C ILE A 31 23.23 -35.56 8.54
N GLY A 32 22.90 -36.74 9.11
CA GLY A 32 22.91 -36.99 10.55
C GLY A 32 24.27 -37.37 11.15
N ARG A 33 25.34 -37.50 10.34
CA ARG A 33 26.63 -38.08 10.78
C ARG A 33 27.51 -37.14 11.63
N THR A 34 27.23 -35.84 11.68
CA THR A 34 28.06 -34.88 12.42
C THR A 34 27.18 -34.08 13.39
N GLU A 35 27.52 -34.07 14.69
CA GLU A 35 26.71 -33.37 15.72
C GLU A 35 26.50 -31.88 15.42
N VAL A 36 27.47 -31.23 14.78
CA VAL A 36 27.39 -29.83 14.35
C VAL A 36 26.30 -29.64 13.29
N LEU A 37 26.19 -30.57 12.34
CA LEU A 37 25.20 -30.51 11.27
C LEU A 37 23.78 -30.76 11.77
N ARG A 38 23.62 -31.58 12.84
CA ARG A 38 22.34 -31.79 13.52
C ARG A 38 21.83 -30.53 14.23
N HIS A 39 22.70 -29.82 14.94
CA HIS A 39 22.33 -28.55 15.60
C HIS A 39 22.02 -27.44 14.59
N VAL A 40 22.80 -27.33 13.51
CA VAL A 40 22.52 -26.38 12.42
C VAL A 40 21.22 -26.74 11.70
N MET A 41 20.97 -28.01 11.41
CA MET A 41 19.71 -28.44 10.78
C MET A 41 18.49 -28.20 11.65
N SER A 42 18.58 -28.43 12.96
CA SER A 42 17.46 -28.14 13.88
C SER A 42 17.21 -26.63 14.00
N ALA A 43 18.28 -25.81 14.03
CA ALA A 43 18.15 -24.35 14.00
C ALA A 43 17.58 -23.84 12.67
N VAL A 44 18.01 -24.40 11.55
CA VAL A 44 17.51 -24.09 10.20
C VAL A 44 16.05 -24.56 10.05
N ALA A 45 15.68 -25.73 10.55
CA ALA A 45 14.32 -26.27 10.50
C ALA A 45 13.31 -25.42 11.31
N GLY A 46 13.75 -24.76 12.39
CA GLY A 46 12.91 -23.82 13.14
C GLY A 46 12.73 -22.46 12.45
N LEU A 47 13.77 -21.97 11.77
CA LEU A 47 13.77 -20.62 11.18
C LEU A 47 13.24 -20.59 9.74
N LEU A 48 13.56 -21.60 8.94
CA LEU A 48 13.30 -21.67 7.50
C LEU A 48 11.80 -21.67 7.11
N PRO A 49 10.90 -22.35 7.83
CA PRO A 49 9.45 -22.26 7.56
C PRO A 49 8.92 -20.85 7.79
N THR A 50 9.35 -20.22 8.89
CA THR A 50 8.91 -18.89 9.29
C THR A 50 9.41 -17.84 8.31
N THR A 51 10.67 -17.94 7.87
CA THR A 51 11.23 -17.02 6.87
C THR A 51 10.64 -17.26 5.49
N ALA A 52 10.48 -18.52 5.06
CA ALA A 52 9.86 -18.84 3.77
C ALA A 52 8.39 -18.36 3.70
N LEU A 53 7.62 -18.54 4.78
CA LEU A 53 6.26 -18.01 4.87
C LEU A 53 6.26 -16.48 4.80
N THR A 54 7.18 -15.82 5.50
CA THR A 54 7.28 -14.34 5.48
C THR A 54 7.62 -13.83 4.08
N VAL A 55 8.58 -14.46 3.39
CA VAL A 55 8.93 -14.14 1.99
C VAL A 55 7.74 -14.35 1.07
N LEU A 56 7.00 -15.44 1.25
CA LEU A 56 5.80 -15.74 0.47
C LEU A 56 4.72 -14.65 0.64
N LEU A 57 4.53 -14.13 1.86
CA LEU A 57 3.59 -13.05 2.14
C LEU A 57 4.04 -11.71 1.53
N ILE A 58 5.34 -11.43 1.49
CA ILE A 58 5.90 -10.23 0.82
C ILE A 58 5.74 -10.33 -0.71
N LEU A 59 5.93 -11.52 -1.27
CA LEU A 59 5.84 -11.76 -2.72
C LEU A 59 4.39 -11.69 -3.23
N LEU A 60 3.41 -12.07 -2.40
CA LEU A 60 2.01 -12.16 -2.81
C LEU A 60 1.43 -10.87 -3.40
N PRO A 61 1.52 -9.68 -2.77
CA PRO A 61 0.99 -8.45 -3.36
C PRO A 61 1.66 -8.10 -4.70
N LEU A 62 2.95 -8.40 -4.87
CA LEU A 62 3.67 -8.19 -6.14
C LEU A 62 3.12 -9.11 -7.23
N PHE A 63 2.85 -10.37 -6.90
CA PHE A 63 2.23 -11.32 -7.81
C PHE A 63 0.80 -10.92 -8.19
N LEU A 64 0.02 -10.37 -7.25
CA LEU A 64 -1.34 -9.87 -7.52
C LEU A 64 -1.34 -8.64 -8.44
N GLU A 65 -0.35 -7.75 -8.31
CA GLU A 65 -0.17 -6.64 -9.25
C GLU A 65 0.13 -7.16 -10.66
N TYR A 66 1.04 -8.15 -10.78
CA TYR A 66 1.34 -8.77 -12.08
C TYR A 66 0.10 -9.42 -12.71
N LEU A 67 -0.73 -10.11 -11.92
CA LEU A 67 -1.99 -10.69 -12.42
C LEU A 67 -3.00 -9.62 -12.85
N ALA A 68 -3.04 -8.48 -12.16
CA ALA A 68 -3.91 -7.38 -12.56
C ALA A 68 -3.46 -6.75 -13.89
N ASP A 69 -2.14 -6.66 -14.10
CA ASP A 69 -1.57 -6.21 -15.37
C ASP A 69 -1.85 -7.24 -16.48
N PHE A 70 -1.72 -8.55 -16.21
CA PHE A 70 -2.08 -9.63 -17.14
C PHE A 70 -3.57 -9.62 -17.51
N LYS A 71 -4.45 -9.22 -16.58
CA LYS A 71 -5.89 -9.02 -16.85
C LYS A 71 -6.16 -7.83 -17.79
N GLY A 72 -5.18 -6.98 -18.05
CA GLY A 72 -5.30 -5.82 -18.94
C GLY A 72 -5.94 -4.60 -18.28
N VAL A 73 -5.80 -4.45 -16.95
CA VAL A 73 -6.33 -3.28 -16.23
C VAL A 73 -5.46 -2.06 -16.54
N LYS A 74 -6.03 -1.07 -17.24
CA LYS A 74 -5.30 0.14 -17.66
C LYS A 74 -5.19 1.22 -16.58
N ALA A 75 -6.15 1.29 -15.65
CA ALA A 75 -6.18 2.33 -14.61
C ALA A 75 -5.49 1.87 -13.32
N TYR A 76 -4.65 2.72 -12.73
CA TYR A 76 -3.96 2.44 -11.48
C TYR A 76 -4.92 2.14 -10.32
N SER A 77 -6.00 2.92 -10.19
CA SER A 77 -7.03 2.74 -9.16
C SER A 77 -7.67 1.35 -9.23
N LEU A 78 -8.06 0.91 -10.42
CA LEU A 78 -8.62 -0.41 -10.67
C LEU A 78 -7.64 -1.55 -10.34
N ARG A 79 -6.34 -1.34 -10.61
CA ARG A 79 -5.29 -2.29 -10.23
C ARG A 79 -5.21 -2.42 -8.71
N GLN A 80 -5.20 -1.31 -7.99
CA GLN A 80 -5.17 -1.30 -6.52
C GLN A 80 -6.44 -1.94 -5.92
N GLU A 81 -7.61 -1.68 -6.49
CA GLU A 81 -8.87 -2.32 -6.09
C GLU A 81 -8.84 -3.85 -6.25
N PHE A 82 -8.25 -4.33 -7.35
CA PHE A 82 -8.07 -5.77 -7.59
C PHE A 82 -7.16 -6.38 -6.53
N VAL A 83 -5.97 -5.81 -6.32
CA VAL A 83 -5.01 -6.27 -5.30
C VAL A 83 -5.66 -6.29 -3.94
N GLN A 84 -6.37 -5.22 -3.54
CA GLN A 84 -7.05 -5.14 -2.25
C GLN A 84 -8.05 -6.29 -2.04
N THR A 85 -8.79 -6.66 -3.08
CA THR A 85 -9.83 -7.70 -2.98
C THR A 85 -9.24 -9.08 -2.76
N PHE A 86 -8.29 -9.46 -3.62
CA PHE A 86 -7.70 -10.79 -3.57
C PHE A 86 -6.75 -10.94 -2.38
N TYR A 87 -6.02 -9.88 -2.03
CA TYR A 87 -5.13 -9.90 -0.88
C TYR A 87 -5.91 -9.97 0.43
N PHE A 88 -7.04 -9.24 0.56
CA PHE A 88 -7.92 -9.38 1.73
C PHE A 88 -8.48 -10.79 1.86
N ALA A 89 -9.03 -11.36 0.78
CA ALA A 89 -9.58 -12.72 0.81
C ALA A 89 -8.51 -13.75 1.20
N PHE A 90 -7.27 -13.57 0.72
CA PHE A 90 -6.15 -14.39 1.10
C PHE A 90 -5.79 -14.27 2.58
N LEU A 91 -5.59 -13.05 3.08
CA LEU A 91 -5.26 -12.80 4.49
C LEU A 91 -6.35 -13.35 5.41
N PHE A 92 -7.61 -13.10 5.08
CA PHE A 92 -8.74 -13.58 5.88
C PHE A 92 -8.80 -15.11 5.93
N ILE A 93 -8.62 -15.79 4.80
CA ILE A 93 -8.66 -17.26 4.78
C ILE A 93 -7.42 -17.85 5.46
N GLN A 94 -6.22 -17.37 5.15
CA GLN A 94 -4.98 -18.02 5.60
C GLN A 94 -4.54 -17.57 6.99
N VAL A 95 -4.56 -16.28 7.26
CA VAL A 95 -4.06 -15.72 8.52
C VAL A 95 -5.11 -15.84 9.62
N PHE A 96 -6.40 -15.74 9.27
CA PHE A 96 -7.48 -15.85 10.25
C PHE A 96 -8.12 -17.25 10.27
N LEU A 97 -8.77 -17.70 9.19
CA LEU A 97 -9.54 -18.97 9.22
C LEU A 97 -8.64 -20.19 9.41
N VAL A 98 -7.58 -20.35 8.62
CA VAL A 98 -6.69 -21.51 8.72
C VAL A 98 -6.01 -21.56 10.07
N VAL A 99 -5.55 -20.43 10.63
CA VAL A 99 -4.95 -20.43 11.98
C VAL A 99 -5.96 -20.79 13.06
N SER A 100 -7.19 -20.26 12.96
CA SER A 100 -8.27 -20.59 13.91
C SER A 100 -8.61 -22.08 13.93
N ILE A 101 -8.57 -22.74 12.76
CA ILE A 101 -8.80 -24.18 12.64
C ILE A 101 -7.51 -24.98 12.99
N ALA A 102 -6.33 -24.46 12.68
CA ALA A 102 -5.04 -25.11 12.96
C ALA A 102 -4.71 -25.20 14.45
N SER A 103 -5.07 -24.20 15.25
CA SER A 103 -4.94 -24.25 16.71
C SER A 103 -5.72 -25.41 17.35
N PHE A 104 -6.68 -26.01 16.64
CA PHE A 104 -7.36 -27.24 17.03
C PHE A 104 -6.62 -28.51 16.58
N PHE A 105 -6.01 -28.51 15.38
CA PHE A 105 -5.37 -29.70 14.81
C PHE A 105 -4.11 -30.16 15.56
N THR A 106 -3.38 -29.27 16.21
CA THR A 106 -2.23 -29.64 17.07
C THR A 106 -2.67 -30.38 18.34
N ALA A 107 -3.90 -30.20 18.80
CA ALA A 107 -4.43 -30.87 20.00
C ALA A 107 -5.18 -32.18 19.69
N SER A 108 -5.65 -32.41 18.45
CA SER A 108 -6.61 -33.48 18.15
C SER A 108 -6.34 -34.25 16.84
N ILE A 109 -5.08 -34.57 16.52
CA ILE A 109 -4.68 -35.38 15.34
C ILE A 109 -5.47 -36.70 15.22
N LYS A 110 -5.91 -37.30 16.33
CA LYS A 110 -6.75 -38.52 16.33
C LYS A 110 -8.23 -38.27 15.93
N GLU A 111 -8.77 -37.07 16.13
CA GLU A 111 -10.14 -36.71 15.70
C GLU A 111 -10.20 -36.25 14.24
N LEU A 112 -9.05 -35.97 13.62
CA LEU A 112 -8.92 -35.60 12.20
C LEU A 112 -9.31 -36.77 11.28
N ALA A 113 -8.82 -37.97 11.58
CA ALA A 113 -9.05 -39.13 10.72
C ALA A 113 -10.53 -39.54 10.64
N THR A 114 -11.32 -39.22 11.67
CA THR A 114 -12.73 -39.58 11.76
C THR A 114 -13.67 -38.48 11.23
N ASN A 115 -13.32 -37.20 11.39
CA ASN A 115 -14.21 -36.08 11.03
C ASN A 115 -14.03 -35.52 9.61
N VAL A 116 -12.88 -35.76 8.95
CA VAL A 116 -12.61 -35.23 7.59
C VAL A 116 -13.58 -35.78 6.53
N ARG A 117 -14.20 -36.95 6.77
CA ARG A 117 -15.24 -37.50 5.87
C ARG A 117 -16.60 -36.80 5.99
N GLY A 118 -16.84 -35.98 7.02
CA GLY A 118 -18.12 -35.32 7.31
C GLY A 118 -18.25 -33.87 6.81
N VAL A 119 -17.23 -33.32 6.14
CA VAL A 119 -17.13 -31.88 5.79
C VAL A 119 -18.14 -31.43 4.70
N GLN A 120 -19.04 -32.31 4.24
CA GLN A 120 -20.03 -31.98 3.21
C GLN A 120 -21.29 -31.25 3.73
N GLN A 121 -21.46 -31.07 5.05
CA GLN A 121 -22.60 -30.35 5.62
C GLN A 121 -22.19 -29.00 6.24
N ALA A 122 -22.88 -27.93 5.85
CA ALA A 122 -22.64 -26.57 6.35
C ALA A 122 -22.77 -26.45 7.88
N SER A 123 -23.60 -27.29 8.52
CA SER A 123 -23.76 -27.35 9.98
C SER A 123 -22.47 -27.79 10.70
N VAL A 124 -21.70 -28.70 10.09
CA VAL A 124 -20.44 -29.21 10.66
C VAL A 124 -19.39 -28.10 10.68
N VAL A 125 -19.33 -27.29 9.63
CA VAL A 125 -18.39 -26.15 9.55
C VAL A 125 -18.70 -25.11 10.63
N VAL A 126 -19.98 -24.77 10.83
CA VAL A 126 -20.41 -23.82 11.88
C VAL A 126 -20.08 -24.35 13.28
N ASN A 127 -20.28 -25.64 13.53
CA ASN A 127 -19.95 -26.26 14.82
C ASN A 127 -18.44 -26.29 15.10
N ILE A 128 -17.63 -26.67 14.10
CA ILE A 128 -16.16 -26.65 14.22
C ILE A 128 -15.69 -25.23 14.50
N LEU A 129 -16.25 -24.24 13.81
CA LEU A 129 -15.86 -22.85 13.99
C LEU A 129 -16.22 -22.35 15.41
N ALA A 130 -17.44 -22.62 15.88
CA ALA A 130 -17.93 -22.20 17.20
C ALA A 130 -17.12 -22.76 18.38
N GLN A 131 -16.63 -24.00 18.28
CA GLN A 131 -15.82 -24.59 19.34
C GLN A 131 -14.37 -24.07 19.36
N ASN A 132 -13.85 -23.71 18.19
CA ASN A 132 -12.42 -23.44 18.01
C ASN A 132 -12.08 -21.96 18.07
N LEU A 133 -12.98 -21.09 17.62
CA LEU A 133 -12.75 -19.65 17.66
C LEU A 133 -12.42 -19.16 19.07
N PRO A 134 -13.19 -19.48 20.13
CA PRO A 134 -12.88 -19.03 21.48
C PRO A 134 -11.51 -19.49 21.97
N LYS A 135 -11.09 -20.72 21.64
CA LYS A 135 -9.79 -21.27 22.03
C LYS A 135 -8.62 -20.58 21.33
N ALA A 136 -8.81 -20.18 20.07
CA ALA A 136 -7.81 -19.46 19.29
C ALA A 136 -7.62 -17.98 19.71
N SER A 137 -8.47 -17.44 20.59
CA SER A 137 -8.39 -16.04 21.05
C SER A 137 -7.04 -15.68 21.67
N ASN A 138 -6.44 -16.58 22.45
CA ASN A 138 -5.13 -16.38 23.07
C ASN A 138 -4.02 -16.14 22.03
N TYR A 139 -4.05 -16.88 20.92
CA TYR A 139 -3.13 -16.64 19.81
C TYR A 139 -3.35 -15.25 19.22
N PHE A 140 -4.61 -14.86 18.98
CA PHE A 140 -4.92 -13.57 18.38
C PHE A 140 -4.59 -12.39 19.31
N PHE A 141 -4.61 -12.55 20.63
CA PHE A 141 -4.10 -11.54 21.57
C PHE A 141 -2.61 -11.25 21.32
N SER A 142 -1.79 -12.30 21.34
CA SER A 142 -0.34 -12.16 21.09
C SER A 142 -0.06 -11.66 19.68
N TYR A 143 -0.81 -12.15 18.68
CA TYR A 143 -0.68 -11.73 17.29
C TYR A 143 -0.99 -10.24 17.11
N MET A 144 -2.10 -9.74 17.66
CA MET A 144 -2.48 -8.32 17.56
C MET A 144 -1.44 -7.42 18.21
N VAL A 145 -0.95 -7.77 19.41
CA VAL A 145 0.11 -7.02 20.08
C VAL A 145 1.39 -7.01 19.25
N LEU A 146 1.88 -8.18 18.83
CA LEU A 146 3.08 -8.30 18.02
C LEU A 146 2.98 -7.49 16.73
N GLN A 147 1.86 -7.61 16.02
CA GLN A 147 1.64 -6.92 14.76
C GLN A 147 1.47 -5.42 14.95
N SER A 148 0.88 -4.95 16.06
CA SER A 148 0.74 -3.53 16.34
C SER A 148 2.11 -2.86 16.47
N PHE A 149 3.01 -3.41 17.30
CA PHE A 149 4.34 -2.88 17.47
C PHE A 149 5.18 -3.05 16.19
N SER A 150 5.12 -4.23 15.57
CA SER A 150 5.90 -4.52 14.36
C SER A 150 5.48 -3.66 13.18
N THR A 151 4.17 -3.53 12.91
CA THR A 151 3.66 -2.75 11.78
C THR A 151 3.89 -1.26 12.00
N SER A 152 3.61 -0.73 13.20
CA SER A 152 3.89 0.68 13.49
C SER A 152 5.38 1.01 13.37
N ALA A 153 6.25 0.17 13.94
CA ALA A 153 7.70 0.34 13.79
C ALA A 153 8.13 0.27 12.31
N ALA A 154 7.59 -0.67 11.54
CA ALA A 154 7.89 -0.81 10.11
C ALA A 154 7.42 0.41 9.30
N THR A 155 6.25 0.98 9.61
CA THR A 155 5.75 2.19 8.92
C THR A 155 6.57 3.44 9.21
N LEU A 156 7.12 3.56 10.43
CA LEU A 156 8.01 4.65 10.82
C LEU A 156 9.41 4.49 10.21
N LEU A 157 9.97 3.28 10.29
CA LEU A 157 11.33 3.02 9.80
C LEU A 157 11.40 2.96 8.28
N GLN A 158 10.29 2.62 7.60
CA GLN A 158 10.21 2.45 6.15
C GLN A 158 11.37 1.63 5.57
N VAL A 159 11.65 0.47 6.16
CA VAL A 159 12.82 -0.39 5.84
C VAL A 159 13.03 -0.54 4.33
N GLY A 160 11.96 -0.84 3.59
CA GLY A 160 12.03 -1.03 2.13
C GLY A 160 12.46 0.23 1.38
N SER A 161 11.97 1.40 1.81
CA SER A 161 12.37 2.69 1.22
C SER A 161 13.83 3.00 1.50
N LEU A 162 14.29 2.78 2.75
CA LEU A 162 15.69 3.00 3.12
C LEU A 162 16.64 2.08 2.36
N ILE A 163 16.35 0.78 2.30
CA ILE A 163 17.17 -0.17 1.54
C ILE A 163 17.18 0.20 0.05
N SER A 164 16.03 0.54 -0.51
CA SER A 164 15.95 0.95 -1.92
C SER A 164 16.76 2.21 -2.18
N HIS A 165 16.72 3.21 -1.30
CA HIS A 165 17.38 4.49 -1.50
C HIS A 165 18.89 4.45 -1.24
N TYR A 166 19.33 3.73 -0.20
CA TYR A 166 20.73 3.71 0.24
C TYR A 166 21.56 2.54 -0.30
N ILE A 167 20.93 1.43 -0.70
CA ILE A 167 21.65 0.24 -1.17
C ILE A 167 21.36 -0.02 -2.64
N VAL A 168 20.09 -0.13 -3.03
CA VAL A 168 19.70 -0.56 -4.38
C VAL A 168 19.93 0.54 -5.40
N ALA A 169 19.40 1.74 -5.18
CA ALA A 169 19.48 2.81 -6.16
C ALA A 169 20.92 3.24 -6.47
N PRO A 170 21.84 3.42 -5.50
CA PRO A 170 23.24 3.75 -5.81
C PRO A 170 23.96 2.69 -6.67
N MET A 171 23.50 1.43 -6.66
CA MET A 171 24.07 0.36 -7.47
C MET A 171 23.63 0.43 -8.95
N PHE A 172 22.52 1.09 -9.24
CA PHE A 172 21.96 1.21 -10.59
C PHE A 172 21.94 2.65 -11.14
N ASP A 173 22.26 3.67 -10.32
CA ASP A 173 22.31 5.06 -10.75
C ASP A 173 23.52 5.33 -11.65
N VAL A 174 23.28 5.55 -12.93
CA VAL A 174 24.35 5.87 -13.91
C VAL A 174 24.38 7.35 -14.23
N SER A 175 23.22 7.99 -14.41
CA SER A 175 23.15 9.39 -14.87
C SER A 175 22.96 10.40 -13.73
N PRO A 176 23.34 11.69 -13.91
CA PRO A 176 23.00 12.76 -12.98
C PRO A 176 21.48 12.86 -12.75
N ARG A 177 20.71 12.60 -13.80
CA ARG A 177 19.25 12.57 -13.80
C ARG A 177 18.70 11.52 -12.84
N ASP A 178 19.23 10.31 -12.85
CA ASP A 178 18.80 9.23 -11.95
C ASP A 178 19.06 9.59 -10.49
N LYS A 179 20.26 10.15 -10.20
CA LYS A 179 20.62 10.60 -8.85
C LYS A 179 19.70 11.71 -8.35
N TRP A 180 19.36 12.67 -9.21
CA TRP A 180 18.44 13.75 -8.87
C TRP A 180 17.01 13.22 -8.65
N PHE A 181 16.52 12.35 -9.54
CA PHE A 181 15.19 11.74 -9.40
C PHE A 181 15.06 10.92 -8.13
N ARG A 182 16.10 10.18 -7.74
CA ARG A 182 16.12 9.44 -6.47
C ARG A 182 15.92 10.36 -5.26
N LYS A 183 16.51 11.56 -5.27
CA LYS A 183 16.42 12.52 -4.18
C LYS A 183 15.09 13.26 -4.14
N MET A 184 14.52 13.54 -5.32
CA MET A 184 13.33 14.39 -5.45
C MET A 184 12.02 13.61 -5.52
N LYS A 185 12.04 12.34 -5.94
CA LYS A 185 10.82 11.55 -6.03
C LYS A 185 10.34 11.16 -4.63
N PRO A 186 9.16 11.62 -4.19
CA PRO A 186 8.64 11.25 -2.88
C PRO A 186 8.27 9.76 -2.86
N HIS A 187 8.23 9.18 -1.66
CA HIS A 187 7.83 7.78 -1.51
C HIS A 187 6.32 7.66 -1.64
N SER A 188 5.84 6.90 -2.64
CA SER A 188 4.42 6.63 -2.82
C SER A 188 4.00 5.30 -2.21
N VAL A 189 2.88 5.32 -1.49
CA VAL A 189 2.32 4.15 -0.81
C VAL A 189 1.37 3.40 -1.74
N LYS A 190 1.55 2.08 -1.82
CA LYS A 190 0.63 1.18 -2.50
C LYS A 190 -0.55 0.83 -1.57
N TRP A 191 -1.55 1.70 -1.55
CA TRP A 191 -2.70 1.55 -0.66
C TRP A 191 -3.44 0.20 -0.80
N GLY A 192 -3.48 -0.39 -2.00
CA GLY A 192 -4.15 -1.67 -2.25
C GLY A 192 -3.56 -2.86 -1.49
N SER A 193 -2.28 -2.82 -1.09
CA SER A 193 -1.68 -3.86 -0.23
C SER A 193 -1.78 -3.51 1.26
N VAL A 194 -1.86 -2.23 1.61
CA VAL A 194 -1.93 -1.75 3.00
C VAL A 194 -3.33 -1.92 3.59
N PHE A 195 -4.38 -1.53 2.86
CA PHE A 195 -5.77 -1.63 3.33
C PHE A 195 -6.16 -3.03 3.83
N PRO A 196 -5.92 -4.12 3.07
CA PRO A 196 -6.29 -5.47 3.49
C PRO A 196 -5.71 -5.92 4.82
N VAL A 197 -4.49 -5.48 5.16
CA VAL A 197 -3.84 -5.83 6.43
C VAL A 197 -4.62 -5.23 7.60
N TYR A 198 -4.96 -3.95 7.50
CA TYR A 198 -5.74 -3.25 8.53
C TYR A 198 -7.19 -3.72 8.60
N THR A 199 -7.82 -3.98 7.45
CA THR A 199 -9.15 -4.56 7.40
C THR A 199 -9.17 -5.95 8.04
N ASN A 200 -8.11 -6.74 7.89
CA ASN A 200 -8.01 -8.04 8.56
C ASN A 200 -7.89 -7.89 10.09
N PHE A 201 -7.08 -6.96 10.60
CA PHE A 201 -7.06 -6.64 12.04
C PHE A 201 -8.44 -6.20 12.55
N ALA A 202 -9.16 -5.40 11.75
CA ALA A 202 -10.52 -4.97 12.09
C ALA A 202 -11.48 -6.15 12.13
N CYS A 203 -11.39 -7.08 11.17
CA CYS A 203 -12.19 -8.30 11.18
C CYS A 203 -11.90 -9.15 12.42
N ILE A 204 -10.64 -9.37 12.78
CA ILE A 204 -10.26 -10.13 13.99
C ILE A 204 -10.82 -9.45 15.23
N ALA A 205 -10.66 -8.13 15.36
CA ALA A 205 -11.20 -7.37 16.48
C ALA A 205 -12.73 -7.48 16.57
N LEU A 206 -13.44 -7.35 15.46
CA LEU A 206 -14.90 -7.49 15.40
C LEU A 206 -15.37 -8.90 15.76
N ILE A 207 -14.70 -9.93 15.24
CA ILE A 207 -15.09 -11.32 15.53
C ILE A 207 -14.94 -11.64 17.02
N TYR A 208 -13.85 -11.19 17.63
CA TYR A 208 -13.55 -11.52 19.01
C TYR A 208 -14.14 -10.55 20.05
N CYS A 209 -14.67 -9.37 19.68
CA CYS A 209 -15.14 -8.39 20.67
C CYS A 209 -16.29 -8.93 21.54
N ILE A 210 -17.11 -9.83 21.01
CA ILE A 210 -18.20 -10.49 21.75
C ILE A 210 -17.72 -11.84 22.33
N ILE A 211 -16.95 -12.62 21.56
CA ILE A 211 -16.51 -13.96 21.97
C ILE A 211 -15.53 -13.88 23.16
N SER A 212 -14.60 -12.94 23.10
CA SER A 212 -13.62 -12.68 24.15
C SER A 212 -13.33 -11.18 24.26
N PRO A 213 -14.07 -10.46 25.13
CA PRO A 213 -14.10 -9.00 25.14
C PRO A 213 -12.74 -8.34 25.43
N LEU A 214 -11.80 -9.10 26.01
CA LEU A 214 -10.43 -8.65 26.26
C LEU A 214 -9.71 -8.22 24.96
N ILE A 215 -10.08 -8.76 23.80
CA ILE A 215 -9.51 -8.34 22.51
C ILE A 215 -9.68 -6.83 22.28
N SER A 216 -10.76 -6.23 22.79
CA SER A 216 -11.10 -4.83 22.55
C SER A 216 -10.02 -3.89 23.07
N VAL A 217 -9.39 -4.23 24.19
CA VAL A 217 -8.25 -3.47 24.76
C VAL A 217 -7.06 -3.52 23.81
N PHE A 218 -6.72 -4.71 23.31
CA PHE A 218 -5.64 -4.89 22.34
C PHE A 218 -5.95 -4.26 20.98
N ALA A 219 -7.22 -4.24 20.56
CA ALA A 219 -7.66 -3.58 19.34
C ALA A 219 -7.50 -2.06 19.44
N ILE A 220 -7.89 -1.45 20.56
CA ILE A 220 -7.67 -0.01 20.81
C ILE A 220 -6.18 0.32 20.75
N LEU A 221 -5.35 -0.48 21.42
CA LEU A 221 -3.89 -0.32 21.38
C LEU A 221 -3.36 -0.43 19.94
N THR A 222 -3.81 -1.45 19.20
CA THR A 222 -3.36 -1.72 17.83
C THR A 222 -3.72 -0.59 16.88
N PHE A 223 -4.99 -0.19 16.85
CA PHE A 223 -5.43 0.91 15.99
C PHE A 223 -4.87 2.26 16.45
N GLY A 224 -4.70 2.48 17.75
CA GLY A 224 -4.06 3.69 18.28
C GLY A 224 -2.61 3.85 17.83
N LEU A 225 -1.80 2.79 17.94
CA LEU A 225 -0.40 2.78 17.47
C LEU A 225 -0.31 2.92 15.95
N ILE A 226 -1.16 2.22 15.20
CA ILE A 226 -1.18 2.31 13.73
C ILE A 226 -1.60 3.72 13.32
N TRP A 227 -2.63 4.30 13.95
CA TRP A 227 -3.09 5.66 13.65
C TRP A 227 -1.99 6.69 13.88
N LEU A 228 -1.27 6.62 15.01
CA LEU A 228 -0.18 7.54 15.31
C LEU A 228 0.95 7.44 14.27
N ALA A 229 1.37 6.21 13.98
CA ALA A 229 2.46 5.96 13.03
C ALA A 229 2.09 6.38 11.60
N GLN A 230 0.89 6.02 11.14
CA GLN A 230 0.39 6.38 9.82
C GLN A 230 0.15 7.88 9.66
N ARG A 231 -0.40 8.54 10.69
CA ARG A 231 -0.57 10.01 10.67
C ARG A 231 0.77 10.72 10.51
N TYR A 232 1.78 10.31 11.27
CA TYR A 232 3.12 10.87 11.13
C TYR A 232 3.73 10.59 9.75
N ALA A 233 3.54 9.38 9.22
CA ALA A 233 4.07 8.99 7.93
C ALA A 233 3.43 9.74 6.75
N ILE A 234 2.11 9.92 6.77
CA ILE A 234 1.36 10.68 5.75
C ILE A 234 1.80 12.14 5.73
N LEU A 235 2.03 12.75 6.90
CA LEU A 235 2.39 14.16 6.98
C LEU A 235 3.82 14.47 6.55
N ASN A 236 4.77 13.55 6.76
CA ASN A 236 6.20 13.84 6.57
C ASN A 236 6.87 13.09 5.42
N PHE A 237 6.40 11.90 5.05
CA PHE A 237 7.12 11.02 4.11
C PHE A 237 6.36 10.67 2.84
N TYR A 238 5.04 10.52 2.92
CA TYR A 238 4.27 10.01 1.79
C TYR A 238 3.93 11.11 0.79
N GLY A 239 4.27 10.86 -0.47
CA GLY A 239 3.78 11.61 -1.62
C GLY A 239 2.70 10.83 -2.36
N SER A 240 1.73 11.54 -2.95
CA SER A 240 0.73 10.94 -3.82
C SER A 240 1.15 11.10 -5.28
N ASP A 241 1.59 10.02 -5.91
CA ASP A 241 1.85 10.00 -7.36
C ASP A 241 0.55 9.85 -8.18
N HIS A 242 -0.44 9.18 -7.59
CA HIS A 242 -1.69 8.80 -8.26
C HIS A 242 -2.84 8.81 -7.25
N ASP A 243 -3.91 9.53 -7.57
CA ASP A 243 -5.14 9.50 -6.78
C ASP A 243 -6.01 8.29 -7.16
N THR A 244 -6.62 7.68 -6.15
CA THR A 244 -7.58 6.57 -6.30
C THR A 244 -9.03 7.03 -6.13
N GLY A 245 -9.27 8.32 -5.87
CA GLY A 245 -10.61 8.88 -5.70
C GLY A 245 -11.32 8.38 -4.44
N GLY A 246 -10.57 7.86 -3.46
CA GLY A 246 -11.10 7.35 -2.20
C GLY A 246 -11.84 6.01 -2.28
N VAL A 247 -11.92 5.36 -3.44
CA VAL A 247 -12.69 4.12 -3.67
C VAL A 247 -12.26 2.92 -2.81
N LEU A 248 -11.00 2.92 -2.34
CA LEU A 248 -10.42 1.85 -1.54
C LEU A 248 -11.05 1.77 -0.13
N TYR A 249 -11.46 2.91 0.44
CA TYR A 249 -12.06 3.01 1.77
C TYR A 249 -13.45 2.33 1.88
N PRO A 250 -14.46 2.68 1.06
CA PRO A 250 -15.76 2.01 1.13
C PRO A 250 -15.65 0.51 0.83
N ARG A 251 -14.67 0.11 0.01
CA ARG A 251 -14.37 -1.30 -0.24
C ARG A 251 -13.82 -2.00 1.00
N ALA A 252 -12.91 -1.37 1.74
CA ALA A 252 -12.40 -1.88 3.01
C ALA A 252 -13.53 -2.01 4.06
N LEU A 253 -14.47 -1.05 4.09
CA LEU A 253 -15.64 -1.09 4.96
C LEU A 253 -16.57 -2.25 4.58
N ASN A 254 -16.82 -2.47 3.29
CA ASN A 254 -17.57 -3.66 2.85
C ASN A 254 -16.88 -4.98 3.21
N GLN A 255 -15.55 -5.00 3.25
CA GLN A 255 -14.78 -6.17 3.64
C GLN A 255 -14.90 -6.47 5.15
N THR A 256 -15.06 -5.47 6.03
CA THR A 256 -15.25 -5.72 7.48
C THR A 256 -16.55 -6.44 7.79
N PHE A 257 -17.58 -6.33 6.93
CA PHE A 257 -18.79 -7.16 7.04
C PHE A 257 -18.50 -8.66 6.94
N THR A 258 -17.43 -9.07 6.28
CA THR A 258 -16.99 -10.48 6.28
C THR A 258 -16.66 -10.94 7.71
N GLY A 259 -16.03 -10.07 8.50
CA GLY A 259 -15.79 -10.33 9.92
C GLY A 259 -17.09 -10.42 10.72
N LEU A 260 -18.04 -9.50 10.48
CA LEU A 260 -19.37 -9.55 11.12
C LEU A 260 -20.12 -10.84 10.79
N TYR A 261 -20.15 -11.28 9.53
CA TYR A 261 -20.81 -12.53 9.15
C TYR A 261 -20.17 -13.73 9.86
N VAL A 262 -18.84 -13.80 9.93
CA VAL A 262 -18.15 -14.88 10.63
C VAL A 262 -18.43 -14.84 12.13
N MET A 263 -18.47 -13.66 12.74
CA MET A 263 -18.85 -13.47 14.13
C MET A 263 -20.26 -13.99 14.41
N GLU A 264 -21.25 -13.57 13.61
CA GLU A 264 -22.65 -13.96 13.75
C GLU A 264 -22.84 -15.47 13.54
N LEU A 265 -22.21 -16.05 12.51
CA LEU A 265 -22.22 -17.50 12.28
C LEU A 265 -21.60 -18.27 13.44
N CYS A 266 -20.49 -17.77 14.00
CA CYS A 266 -19.85 -18.38 15.16
C CYS A 266 -20.75 -18.34 16.40
N LEU A 267 -21.42 -17.22 16.65
CA LEU A 267 -22.35 -17.08 17.80
C LEU A 267 -23.59 -17.96 17.64
N ILE A 268 -24.14 -18.05 16.43
CA ILE A 268 -25.24 -18.99 16.12
C ILE A 268 -24.79 -20.42 16.45
N GLY A 269 -23.60 -20.83 15.99
CA GLY A 269 -23.04 -22.13 16.30
C GLY A 269 -22.85 -22.34 17.81
N LEU A 270 -22.31 -21.36 18.52
CA LEU A 270 -22.06 -21.44 19.96
C LEU A 270 -23.37 -21.62 20.75
N PHE A 271 -24.42 -20.88 20.41
CA PHE A 271 -25.72 -20.98 21.08
C PHE A 271 -26.46 -22.28 20.74
N PHE A 272 -26.29 -22.84 19.55
CA PHE A 272 -26.81 -24.18 19.23
C PHE A 272 -26.08 -25.31 19.94
N MET A 273 -24.78 -25.15 20.22
CA MET A 273 -23.99 -26.15 20.93
C MET A 273 -24.12 -26.08 22.45
N ALA A 274 -24.50 -24.93 23.01
CA ALA A 274 -24.72 -24.76 24.44
C ALA A 274 -25.92 -25.60 24.93
N LYS A 275 -25.62 -26.70 25.63
CA LYS A 275 -26.60 -27.58 26.28
C LYS A 275 -26.46 -27.49 27.80
N ASP A 276 -27.59 -27.60 28.48
CA ASP A 276 -27.66 -27.61 29.96
C ASP A 276 -27.40 -29.02 30.53
N GLU A 277 -27.27 -29.16 31.86
CA GLU A 277 -27.01 -30.43 32.55
C GLU A 277 -28.06 -31.53 32.25
N LYS A 278 -29.25 -31.13 31.82
CA LYS A 278 -30.35 -32.01 31.38
C LYS A 278 -30.35 -32.32 29.87
N ALA A 279 -29.27 -31.99 29.15
CA ALA A 279 -29.10 -32.12 27.70
C ALA A 279 -30.12 -31.36 26.82
N ASN A 280 -30.89 -30.44 27.41
CA ASN A 280 -31.84 -29.58 26.70
C ASN A 280 -31.14 -28.35 26.09
N ALA A 281 -31.57 -27.94 24.90
CA ALA A 281 -31.04 -26.77 24.20
C ALA A 281 -31.71 -25.48 24.71
N VAL A 282 -31.29 -25.01 25.88
CA VAL A 282 -31.86 -23.82 26.55
C VAL A 282 -31.58 -22.53 25.77
N CYS A 283 -30.45 -22.48 25.03
CA CYS A 283 -30.03 -21.30 24.26
C CYS A 283 -30.58 -21.23 22.82
N SER A 284 -31.48 -22.15 22.44
CA SER A 284 -32.06 -22.21 21.08
C SER A 284 -32.79 -20.91 20.67
N ALA A 285 -33.49 -20.26 21.59
CA ALA A 285 -34.14 -18.97 21.32
C ALA A 285 -33.14 -17.86 20.97
N HIS A 286 -31.99 -17.80 21.65
CA HIS A 286 -30.93 -16.82 21.37
C HIS A 286 -30.26 -17.08 20.01
N ALA A 287 -30.09 -18.35 19.63
CA ALA A 287 -29.58 -18.72 18.31
C ALA A 287 -30.51 -18.25 17.18
N ILE A 288 -31.84 -18.36 17.37
CA ILE A 288 -32.83 -17.88 16.40
C ILE A 288 -32.78 -16.36 16.25
N ILE A 289 -32.67 -15.62 17.38
CA ILE A 289 -32.53 -14.16 17.35
C ILE A 289 -31.26 -13.75 16.59
N MET A 290 -30.14 -14.44 16.82
CA MET A 290 -28.90 -14.18 16.08
C MET A 290 -29.00 -14.52 14.59
N ALA A 291 -29.75 -15.56 14.22
CA ALA A 291 -30.01 -15.87 12.81
C ALA A 291 -30.85 -14.77 12.13
N ILE A 292 -31.83 -14.19 12.83
CA ILE A 292 -32.59 -13.03 12.34
C ILE A 292 -31.68 -11.81 12.20
N ALA A 293 -30.77 -11.58 13.16
CA ALA A 293 -29.79 -10.51 13.08
C ALA A 293 -28.86 -10.66 11.85
N LEU A 294 -28.39 -11.87 11.56
CA LEU A 294 -27.60 -12.16 10.34
C LEU A 294 -28.38 -11.81 9.05
N VAL A 295 -29.67 -12.12 8.99
CA VAL A 295 -30.50 -11.71 7.84
C VAL A 295 -30.60 -10.19 7.76
N ALA A 296 -30.78 -9.52 8.89
CA ALA A 296 -30.83 -8.06 8.95
C ALA A 296 -29.49 -7.41 8.54
N THR A 297 -28.34 -7.97 8.91
CA THR A 297 -27.02 -7.45 8.50
C THR A 297 -26.78 -7.64 7.01
N VAL A 298 -27.21 -8.76 6.42
CA VAL A 298 -27.19 -8.96 4.96
C VAL A 298 -28.07 -7.94 4.24
N LEU A 299 -29.29 -7.70 4.72
CA LEU A 299 -30.19 -6.70 4.15
C LEU A 299 -29.62 -5.29 4.27
N PHE A 300 -29.04 -4.94 5.42
CA PHE A 300 -28.39 -3.66 5.64
C PHE A 300 -27.21 -3.45 4.69
N GLN A 301 -26.36 -4.47 4.51
CA GLN A 301 -25.24 -4.42 3.60
C GLN A 301 -25.69 -4.31 2.13
N ALA A 302 -26.76 -5.00 1.74
CA ALA A 302 -27.37 -4.88 0.43
C ALA A 302 -27.93 -3.46 0.20
N PHE A 303 -28.60 -2.90 1.21
CA PHE A 303 -29.13 -1.53 1.17
C PHE A 303 -28.02 -0.48 1.03
N LEU A 304 -26.93 -0.60 1.80
CA LEU A 304 -25.77 0.29 1.69
C LEU A 304 -25.17 0.27 0.28
N ASN A 305 -24.93 -0.92 -0.26
CA ASN A 305 -24.38 -1.05 -1.60
C ASN A 305 -25.33 -0.55 -2.67
N TRP A 306 -26.64 -0.79 -2.54
CA TRP A 306 -27.62 -0.27 -3.48
C TRP A 306 -27.66 1.25 -3.50
N ARG A 307 -27.57 1.91 -2.32
CA ARG A 307 -27.67 3.37 -2.22
C ARG A 307 -26.37 4.11 -2.54
N PHE A 308 -25.22 3.57 -2.13
CA PHE A 308 -23.93 4.27 -2.16
C PHE A 308 -22.98 3.79 -3.26
N ALA A 309 -23.13 2.58 -3.82
CA ALA A 309 -22.28 2.11 -4.92
C ALA A 309 -22.17 3.08 -6.12
N PRO A 310 -23.25 3.73 -6.61
CA PRO A 310 -23.12 4.67 -7.72
C PRO A 310 -22.29 5.90 -7.35
N LEU A 311 -22.34 6.33 -6.09
CA LEU A 311 -21.62 7.52 -5.61
C LEU A 311 -20.10 7.33 -5.57
N PHE A 312 -19.63 6.08 -5.47
CA PHE A 312 -18.20 5.78 -5.46
C PHE A 312 -17.57 5.74 -6.86
N ARG A 313 -18.39 5.71 -7.93
CA ARG A 313 -17.91 5.50 -9.30
C ARG A 313 -18.18 6.69 -10.21
N PHE A 314 -19.23 7.45 -9.95
CA PHE A 314 -19.67 8.54 -10.79
C PHE A 314 -19.67 9.86 -10.01
N LEU A 315 -19.06 10.89 -10.59
CA LEU A 315 -19.16 12.25 -10.08
C LEU A 315 -20.55 12.81 -10.43
N PRO A 316 -21.30 13.41 -9.48
CA PRO A 316 -22.60 14.00 -9.78
C PRO A 316 -22.45 15.19 -10.74
N VAL A 317 -23.35 15.29 -11.72
CA VAL A 317 -23.32 16.33 -12.76
C VAL A 317 -23.52 17.73 -12.17
N ASP A 318 -24.25 17.84 -11.07
CA ASP A 318 -24.53 19.13 -10.42
C ASP A 318 -23.26 19.83 -9.92
N LEU A 319 -22.22 19.08 -9.51
CA LEU A 319 -20.93 19.67 -9.13
C LEU A 319 -20.25 20.37 -10.31
N GLY A 320 -20.40 19.84 -11.53
CA GLY A 320 -19.81 20.45 -12.73
C GLY A 320 -20.51 21.76 -13.12
N ASN A 321 -21.81 21.88 -12.85
CA ASN A 321 -22.57 23.10 -13.16
C ASN A 321 -22.21 24.25 -12.21
N ASP A 322 -21.92 23.96 -10.93
CA ASP A 322 -21.45 24.96 -9.96
C ASP A 322 -20.04 25.48 -10.31
N GLU A 323 -19.15 24.64 -10.82
CA GLU A 323 -17.85 25.11 -11.32
C GLU A 323 -18.01 26.02 -12.55
N MET A 324 -18.93 25.70 -13.46
CA MET A 324 -19.20 26.54 -14.63
C MET A 324 -19.83 27.90 -14.26
N THR A 325 -20.76 27.95 -13.31
CA THR A 325 -21.34 29.21 -12.83
C THR A 325 -20.31 30.06 -12.08
N MET A 326 -19.49 29.46 -11.23
CA MET A 326 -18.39 30.16 -10.52
C MET A 326 -17.30 30.66 -11.48
N THR A 327 -17.03 29.93 -12.56
CA THR A 327 -16.08 30.33 -13.61
C THR A 327 -16.67 31.44 -14.49
N GLY A 328 -17.96 31.36 -14.82
CA GLY A 328 -18.71 32.42 -15.51
C GLY A 328 -18.73 33.73 -14.71
N GLN A 329 -18.98 33.65 -13.41
CA GLN A 329 -18.95 34.82 -12.51
C GLN A 329 -17.54 35.42 -12.41
N LYS A 330 -16.48 34.61 -12.32
CA LYS A 330 -15.09 35.10 -12.35
C LYS A 330 -14.74 35.78 -13.68
N LYS A 331 -15.28 35.30 -14.80
CA LYS A 331 -15.12 35.93 -16.12
C LYS A 331 -15.85 37.27 -16.20
N GLN A 332 -17.11 37.33 -15.75
CA GLN A 332 -17.87 38.59 -15.66
C GLN A 332 -17.18 39.63 -14.78
N VAL A 333 -16.67 39.25 -13.60
CA VAL A 333 -15.91 40.17 -12.73
C VAL A 333 -14.60 40.65 -13.39
N LYS A 334 -13.97 39.83 -14.25
CA LYS A 334 -12.78 40.20 -15.03
C LYS A 334 -13.12 41.14 -16.20
N ASP A 335 -14.31 41.04 -16.77
CA ASP A 335 -14.81 41.91 -17.85
C ASP A 335 -15.35 43.25 -17.30
N ASP A 336 -15.95 43.24 -16.10
CA ASP A 336 -16.44 44.43 -15.38
C ASP A 336 -15.28 45.26 -14.81
N LEU A 337 -14.19 44.62 -14.36
CA LEU A 337 -12.90 45.26 -14.13
C LEU A 337 -12.20 45.44 -15.49
N GLN A 338 -12.56 46.47 -16.25
CA GLN A 338 -11.86 46.87 -17.47
C GLN A 338 -10.39 47.24 -17.18
N LEU A 339 -9.52 46.25 -16.98
CA LEU A 339 -8.08 46.40 -17.11
C LEU A 339 -7.77 46.38 -18.61
N PRO A 340 -7.14 47.42 -19.17
CA PRO A 340 -6.84 47.46 -20.60
C PRO A 340 -6.06 46.21 -20.97
N GLN A 341 -6.58 45.44 -21.94
CA GLN A 341 -5.80 44.42 -22.62
C GLN A 341 -4.63 45.13 -23.30
N MET A 342 -3.45 45.11 -22.67
CA MET A 342 -2.21 45.25 -23.41
C MET A 342 -2.15 44.05 -24.35
N ARG A 343 -2.44 44.33 -25.61
CA ARG A 343 -2.23 43.49 -26.77
C ARG A 343 -0.80 42.92 -26.67
N LEU A 344 -0.66 41.65 -26.33
CA LEU A 344 0.59 40.90 -26.47
C LEU A 344 0.79 40.59 -27.95
N GLU A 345 1.12 41.62 -28.73
CA GLU A 345 1.93 41.41 -29.93
C GLU A 345 3.38 41.27 -29.47
N GLY A 346 3.95 40.10 -29.71
CA GLY A 346 5.34 39.78 -29.40
C GLY A 346 5.54 39.27 -27.98
N VAL A 347 5.39 37.96 -27.79
CA VAL A 347 6.04 37.27 -26.65
C VAL A 347 7.53 37.23 -26.99
N PRO A 348 8.43 37.95 -26.29
CA PRO A 348 9.84 37.63 -26.39
C PRO A 348 10.01 36.25 -25.73
N LYS A 349 10.76 35.34 -26.37
CA LYS A 349 11.25 34.15 -25.67
C LYS A 349 12.04 34.63 -24.45
N ILE A 350 11.48 34.50 -23.25
CA ILE A 350 12.16 34.85 -22.01
C ILE A 350 13.14 33.71 -21.72
N ASP A 351 14.43 33.99 -21.85
CA ASP A 351 15.49 33.15 -21.31
C ASP A 351 15.34 33.07 -19.78
N GLU A 352 14.99 31.89 -19.27
CA GLU A 352 14.90 31.55 -17.83
C GLU A 352 16.19 31.85 -17.03
N LYS A 353 17.29 32.21 -17.69
CA LYS A 353 18.60 32.43 -17.05
C LYS A 353 18.76 33.77 -16.32
N LYS A 354 17.91 34.79 -16.53
CA LYS A 354 18.15 36.14 -15.98
C LYS A 354 17.34 36.54 -14.74
N GLU A 355 16.21 35.92 -14.44
CA GLU A 355 15.36 36.36 -13.31
C GLU A 355 15.68 35.69 -11.96
N VAL A 356 16.57 34.71 -11.91
CA VAL A 356 16.97 34.06 -10.64
C VAL A 356 17.84 34.97 -9.77
N SER A 357 18.36 36.09 -10.30
CA SER A 357 19.41 36.85 -9.62
C SER A 357 18.96 38.05 -8.77
N GLU A 358 17.67 38.42 -8.74
CA GLU A 358 17.24 39.67 -8.06
C GLU A 358 16.24 39.53 -6.92
N HIS A 359 15.70 38.33 -6.63
CA HIS A 359 14.80 38.13 -5.47
C HIS A 359 15.39 37.30 -4.33
N THR A 360 16.67 36.93 -4.41
CA THR A 360 17.35 36.19 -3.33
C THR A 360 18.37 37.09 -2.63
N ARG A 361 17.90 38.18 -2.02
CA ARG A 361 18.76 39.06 -1.22
C ARG A 361 18.10 39.62 0.04
N THR A 362 17.47 38.74 0.80
CA THR A 362 17.35 38.89 2.26
C THR A 362 17.28 37.49 2.88
N ASP A 363 17.94 37.32 4.02
CA ASP A 363 18.02 36.12 4.86
C ASP A 363 19.15 35.12 4.57
N THR A 364 20.38 35.65 4.54
CA THR A 364 21.55 34.94 5.10
C THR A 364 21.38 34.77 6.61
N THR A 365 20.60 33.76 7.04
CA THR A 365 20.72 33.01 8.31
C THR A 365 19.50 32.10 8.43
N ASN A 366 19.50 30.96 7.75
CA ASN A 366 18.94 29.77 8.39
C ASN A 366 19.46 28.47 7.81
N ARG A 367 19.78 27.60 8.75
CA ARG A 367 20.38 26.28 8.63
C ARG A 367 19.55 25.34 7.74
N LEU A 368 20.26 24.37 7.14
CA LEU A 368 19.78 23.04 6.74
C LEU A 368 18.28 22.81 6.98
N SER A 369 17.45 23.08 5.99
CA SER A 369 16.05 22.66 6.00
C SER A 369 15.87 21.63 4.89
N THR A 370 16.25 20.40 5.19
CA THR A 370 15.75 19.17 4.54
C THR A 370 14.32 18.88 5.01
N GLU A 371 13.46 19.91 5.05
CA GLU A 371 12.05 19.77 5.40
C GLU A 371 11.23 20.12 4.15
N PHE A 372 10.35 19.20 3.75
CA PHE A 372 9.37 19.48 2.71
C PHE A 372 8.53 20.69 3.15
N PRO A 373 8.30 21.69 2.28
CA PRO A 373 7.52 22.87 2.63
C PRO A 373 6.09 22.44 3.02
N THR A 374 5.78 22.51 4.31
CA THR A 374 4.49 22.13 4.91
C THR A 374 3.43 23.24 4.78
N MET A 375 3.79 24.39 4.23
CA MET A 375 2.87 25.48 3.90
C MET A 375 2.45 25.37 2.43
N LEU A 376 1.14 25.30 2.17
CA LEU A 376 0.59 25.48 0.83
C LEU A 376 1.02 26.85 0.32
N LYS A 377 2.03 26.88 -0.55
CA LYS A 377 2.50 28.12 -1.17
C LYS A 377 1.39 28.58 -2.11
N GLU A 378 0.77 29.71 -1.82
CA GLU A 378 -0.20 30.29 -2.76
C GLU A 378 0.52 30.58 -4.07
N VAL A 379 0.20 29.78 -5.08
CA VAL A 379 0.74 29.96 -6.41
C VAL A 379 0.23 31.30 -6.96
N PRO A 380 1.13 32.24 -7.34
CA PRO A 380 0.78 33.49 -8.00
C PRO A 380 -0.21 33.28 -9.13
N LYS A 381 -1.13 34.23 -9.33
CA LYS A 381 -2.25 34.10 -10.27
C LYS A 381 -1.80 33.72 -11.69
N TYR A 382 -0.65 34.23 -12.15
CA TYR A 382 -0.11 33.91 -13.47
C TYR A 382 0.37 32.45 -13.59
N GLN A 383 1.07 31.93 -12.57
CA GLN A 383 1.51 30.52 -12.55
C GLN A 383 0.31 29.58 -12.46
N ARG A 384 -0.75 29.99 -11.76
CA ARG A 384 -2.00 29.22 -11.69
C ARG A 384 -2.69 29.14 -13.03
N GLU A 385 -2.72 30.22 -13.81
CA GLU A 385 -3.31 30.22 -15.16
C GLU A 385 -2.53 29.29 -16.10
N ILE A 386 -1.19 29.28 -16.04
CA ILE A 386 -0.33 28.34 -16.80
C ILE A 386 -0.57 26.89 -16.37
N LEU A 387 -0.63 26.64 -15.06
CA LEU A 387 -0.92 25.31 -14.50
C LEU A 387 -2.25 24.75 -14.95
N VAL A 388 -3.30 25.56 -14.93
CA VAL A 388 -4.64 25.15 -15.36
C VAL A 388 -4.65 24.86 -16.87
N ASP A 389 -3.95 25.65 -17.68
CA ASP A 389 -3.85 25.42 -19.13
C ASP A 389 -3.03 24.15 -19.46
N GLU A 390 -1.94 23.87 -18.75
CA GLU A 390 -1.12 22.68 -18.97
C GLU A 390 -1.75 21.40 -18.39
N ALA A 391 -2.46 21.47 -17.26
CA ALA A 391 -2.94 20.29 -16.54
C ALA A 391 -4.00 19.47 -17.31
N PHE A 392 -4.77 20.09 -18.20
CA PHE A 392 -5.76 19.40 -19.02
C PHE A 392 -5.21 18.93 -20.38
N LYS A 393 -3.96 19.26 -20.71
CA LYS A 393 -3.31 18.82 -21.94
C LYS A 393 -2.77 17.41 -21.78
N HIS A 394 -2.97 16.58 -22.79
CA HIS A 394 -2.40 15.23 -22.82
C HIS A 394 -0.87 15.30 -22.74
N TYR A 395 -0.22 14.37 -22.02
CA TYR A 395 1.24 14.36 -21.82
C TYR A 395 2.05 14.52 -23.11
N ALA A 396 1.57 13.94 -24.22
CA ALA A 396 2.20 14.06 -25.54
C ALA A 396 2.30 15.52 -26.06
N LEU A 397 1.50 16.44 -25.53
CA LEU A 397 1.47 17.86 -25.88
C LEU A 397 2.27 18.74 -24.90
N THR A 398 2.55 18.23 -23.70
CA THR A 398 3.29 18.95 -22.64
C THR A 398 4.72 18.43 -22.48
N VAL A 399 5.02 17.25 -23.01
CA VAL A 399 6.35 16.66 -22.95
C VAL A 399 7.34 17.54 -23.70
N ARG A 400 8.35 18.02 -22.97
CA ARG A 400 9.48 18.75 -23.55
C ARG A 400 10.47 17.75 -24.13
N GLN A 401 11.22 18.21 -25.13
CA GLN A 401 12.32 17.43 -25.65
C GLN A 401 13.34 17.18 -24.52
N PRO A 402 13.75 15.92 -24.28
CA PRO A 402 14.69 15.61 -23.23
C PRO A 402 16.06 16.20 -23.58
N ILE A 403 16.64 16.92 -22.62
CA ILE A 403 17.98 17.50 -22.74
C ILE A 403 18.98 16.51 -22.13
N ILE A 404 20.07 16.23 -22.86
CA ILE A 404 21.15 15.40 -22.34
C ILE A 404 21.85 16.18 -21.23
N TRP A 405 21.87 15.61 -20.03
CA TRP A 405 22.41 16.25 -18.84
C TRP A 405 23.75 15.63 -18.47
N ILE A 406 24.84 16.36 -18.70
CA ILE A 406 26.22 15.91 -18.46
C ILE A 406 26.81 16.69 -17.29
N PRO A 407 27.52 16.04 -16.34
CA PRO A 407 28.14 16.78 -15.25
C PRO A 407 29.30 17.64 -15.74
N ARG A 408 29.43 18.86 -15.21
CA ARG A 408 30.58 19.72 -15.44
C ARG A 408 31.84 19.15 -14.78
N ASP A 409 32.90 19.05 -15.56
CA ASP A 409 34.22 18.60 -15.16
C ASP A 409 35.19 19.79 -15.00
N GLY A 410 36.29 19.57 -14.27
CA GLY A 410 37.33 20.59 -14.09
C GLY A 410 38.24 20.82 -15.30
N LEU A 411 38.14 19.98 -16.34
CA LEU A 411 38.94 20.05 -17.56
C LEU A 411 38.15 20.66 -18.74
N HIS A 412 36.93 21.16 -18.49
CA HIS A 412 36.03 21.75 -19.50
C HIS A 412 35.63 20.82 -20.66
N VAL A 413 35.84 19.50 -20.54
CA VAL A 413 35.48 18.51 -21.57
C VAL A 413 33.98 18.50 -21.84
N SER A 414 33.16 18.68 -20.80
CA SER A 414 31.71 18.80 -20.91
C SER A 414 31.27 20.04 -21.69
N GLU A 415 32.03 21.15 -21.64
CA GLU A 415 31.72 22.37 -22.38
C GLU A 415 32.08 22.19 -23.86
N ASP A 416 33.23 21.59 -24.14
CA ASP A 416 33.65 21.24 -25.50
C ASP A 416 32.66 20.28 -26.18
N GLU A 417 32.15 19.28 -25.47
CA GLU A 417 31.15 18.34 -26.01
C GLU A 417 29.82 19.03 -26.33
N ILE A 418 29.37 19.95 -25.46
CA ILE A 418 28.14 20.74 -25.70
C ILE A 418 28.31 21.59 -26.96
N ASP A 419 29.47 22.21 -27.16
CA ASP A 419 29.72 23.07 -28.31
C ASP A 419 29.91 22.27 -29.60
N GLN A 420 30.52 21.08 -29.55
CA GLN A 420 30.58 20.16 -30.69
C GLN A 420 29.18 19.65 -31.06
N CYS A 421 28.36 19.26 -30.10
CA CYS A 421 27.01 18.78 -30.39
C CYS A 421 26.17 19.85 -31.08
N LYS A 422 26.25 21.11 -30.64
CA LYS A 422 25.58 22.25 -31.30
C LYS A 422 26.05 22.47 -32.74
N GLN A 423 27.31 22.17 -33.06
CA GLN A 423 27.82 22.29 -34.43
C GLN A 423 27.35 21.14 -35.33
N ILE A 424 27.10 19.96 -34.77
CA ILE A 424 26.73 18.75 -35.50
C ILE A 424 25.22 18.66 -35.74
N SER A 425 24.40 19.05 -34.77
CA SER A 425 22.96 18.89 -34.82
C SER A 425 22.21 19.96 -34.02
N ASP A 426 21.32 20.68 -34.69
CA ASP A 426 20.33 21.57 -34.05
C ASP A 426 19.21 20.80 -33.33
N SER A 427 19.16 19.47 -33.49
CA SER A 427 18.09 18.63 -32.94
C SER A 427 18.44 17.97 -31.61
N ILE A 428 19.66 18.12 -31.08
CA ILE A 428 20.06 17.50 -29.82
C ILE A 428 20.53 18.58 -28.85
N ASP A 429 19.73 18.82 -27.81
CA ASP A 429 20.09 19.77 -26.76
C ASP A 429 20.89 19.08 -25.65
N MET A 430 22.02 19.69 -25.29
CA MET A 430 22.90 19.25 -24.21
C MET A 430 23.14 20.40 -23.22
N SER A 431 23.17 20.08 -21.94
CA SER A 431 23.46 21.07 -20.89
C SER A 431 24.22 20.43 -19.73
N ASN A 432 25.12 21.22 -19.13
CA ASN A 432 25.85 20.85 -17.91
C ASN A 432 25.42 21.65 -16.68
N ASP A 433 24.30 22.35 -16.77
CA ASP A 433 23.84 23.24 -15.70
C ASP A 433 23.39 22.44 -14.46
N GLY A 434 23.85 22.85 -13.27
CA GLY A 434 23.45 22.24 -12.00
C GLY A 434 24.00 20.83 -11.68
N ALA A 435 24.89 20.25 -12.50
CA ALA A 435 25.57 18.98 -12.22
C ALA A 435 27.10 19.13 -12.35
N TYR A 436 27.85 18.53 -11.42
CA TYR A 436 29.31 18.65 -11.34
C TYR A 436 29.96 17.32 -10.98
N LEU A 437 31.23 17.14 -11.35
CA LEU A 437 32.08 16.05 -10.88
C LEU A 437 32.86 16.51 -9.64
N ASP A 438 32.83 15.70 -8.56
CA ASP A 438 33.71 15.90 -7.41
C ASP A 438 35.16 15.46 -7.73
N ASP A 439 36.09 15.79 -6.83
CA ASP A 439 37.51 15.42 -6.96
C ASP A 439 37.76 13.90 -7.04
N HIS A 440 36.75 13.09 -6.75
CA HIS A 440 36.78 11.62 -6.79
C HIS A 440 36.08 11.07 -8.03
N GLY A 441 35.70 11.92 -8.99
CA GLY A 441 35.01 11.53 -10.21
C GLY A 441 33.54 11.14 -10.01
N ARG A 442 32.91 11.52 -8.89
CA ARG A 442 31.50 11.25 -8.61
C ARG A 442 30.63 12.42 -9.00
N VAL A 443 29.54 12.13 -9.70
CA VAL A 443 28.53 13.12 -10.06
C VAL A 443 27.77 13.62 -8.82
N VAL A 444 27.76 14.93 -8.62
CA VAL A 444 27.02 15.69 -7.62
C VAL A 444 26.04 16.64 -8.31
N CYS A 445 24.76 16.61 -7.93
CA CYS A 445 23.72 17.47 -8.51
C CYS A 445 23.33 18.56 -7.50
N HIS A 446 23.53 19.82 -7.87
CA HIS A 446 23.13 20.99 -7.08
C HIS A 446 21.84 21.64 -7.61
N GLY A 447 21.51 21.44 -8.89
CA GLY A 447 20.32 21.98 -9.55
C GLY A 447 19.32 20.91 -9.98
N LYS A 448 18.20 21.37 -10.57
CA LYS A 448 17.23 20.53 -11.28
C LYS A 448 17.74 20.16 -12.68
N PRO A 449 17.27 19.05 -13.28
CA PRO A 449 17.52 18.77 -14.68
C PRO A 449 17.11 19.97 -15.56
N PRO A 450 17.85 20.27 -16.62
CA PRO A 450 17.63 21.46 -17.47
C PRO A 450 16.27 21.45 -18.19
N ASP A 451 15.68 20.28 -18.39
CA ASP A 451 14.34 20.06 -18.96
C ASP A 451 13.23 19.93 -17.90
N PHE A 452 13.57 20.00 -16.61
CA PHE A 452 12.60 19.84 -15.53
C PHE A 452 11.69 21.07 -15.40
N SER A 453 10.40 20.85 -15.69
CA SER A 453 9.32 21.79 -15.36
C SER A 453 8.60 21.34 -14.09
N GLU A 454 8.45 22.24 -13.13
CA GLU A 454 7.62 22.02 -11.93
C GLU A 454 6.15 21.76 -12.31
N PHE A 455 5.71 22.32 -13.44
CA PHE A 455 4.34 22.25 -13.93
C PHE A 455 4.04 20.92 -14.64
N ALA A 456 5.05 20.24 -15.18
CA ALA A 456 4.88 18.94 -15.87
C ALA A 456 4.51 17.77 -14.92
N TYR A 457 4.67 17.95 -13.61
CA TYR A 457 4.31 16.97 -12.59
C TYR A 457 2.92 17.16 -12.00
N VAL A 458 2.23 18.26 -12.35
CA VAL A 458 0.83 18.46 -11.95
C VAL A 458 -0.06 17.62 -12.85
N LYS A 459 -0.27 16.36 -12.43
CA LYS A 459 -1.33 15.52 -12.96
C LYS A 459 -2.58 15.81 -12.15
N LEU A 460 -3.53 16.55 -12.75
CA LEU A 460 -4.89 16.67 -12.22
C LEU A 460 -5.71 15.41 -12.56
#